data_AF-A0A8B9MUS9-F1
#
_entry.id   AF-A0A8B9MUS9-F1
#
_cell.length_a   1.000
_cell.length_b   1.000
_cell.length_c   1.000
_cell.angle_alpha   90.00
_cell.angle_beta   90.00
_cell.angle_gamma   90.00
#
_symmetry.space_group_name_H-M   'P 1'
#
loop_
_entity.id
_entity.type
_entity.pdbx_description
1 polymer ?
#
loop_
_entity_poly.entity_id
_entity_poly.type
_entity_poly.pdbx_seq_one_letter_code
_entity_poly.pdbx_strand_id
1 'polypeptide(L)'
;MREAGISTKKVEPKKQSGSELALAYLTSWSETPEEWKFQKTRQTWLLLHMYDKEKVPDKYFAILLDYLQGLQGGARDTTVRKAEAFMKEFDGSDAEDPNLLEKCERIRQVLQLLS
;
A
#
# COMPACT_ATOMS: atom_id res chain seq x y z
N MET A 1 -40.17 -6.79 -35.25
CA MET A 1 -39.45 -6.40 -34.03
C MET A 1 -39.49 -7.57 -33.06
N ARG A 2 -38.34 -8.17 -32.75
CA ARG A 2 -38.16 -9.07 -31.61
C ARG A 2 -36.68 -9.06 -31.24
N GLU A 3 -36.46 -8.69 -29.99
CA GLU A 3 -35.18 -8.41 -29.35
C GLU A 3 -34.37 -9.69 -29.19
N ALA A 4 -33.06 -9.64 -29.47
CA ALA A 4 -32.11 -10.68 -29.11
C ALA A 4 -31.22 -10.14 -27.99
N GLY A 5 -31.43 -10.70 -26.81
CA GLY A 5 -30.90 -10.26 -25.52
C GLY A 5 -29.38 -10.14 -25.43
N ILE A 6 -28.99 -9.14 -24.66
CA ILE A 6 -27.64 -8.92 -24.14
C ILE A 6 -27.22 -10.15 -23.33
N SER A 7 -26.20 -10.85 -23.81
CA SER A 7 -25.52 -11.91 -23.08
C SER A 7 -24.68 -11.27 -21.96
N THR A 8 -25.28 -11.12 -20.78
CA THR A 8 -24.53 -10.83 -19.55
C THR A 8 -23.69 -12.06 -19.22
N LYS A 9 -22.40 -12.03 -19.61
CA LYS A 9 -21.41 -12.97 -19.11
C LYS A 9 -21.30 -12.76 -17.60
N LYS A 10 -21.85 -13.69 -16.81
CA LYS A 10 -21.55 -13.82 -15.37
C LYS A 10 -20.05 -14.05 -15.24
N VAL A 11 -19.33 -13.03 -14.78
CA VAL A 11 -17.94 -13.16 -14.36
C VAL A 11 -17.97 -13.79 -12.97
N GLU A 12 -17.51 -15.03 -12.85
CA GLU A 12 -17.25 -15.66 -11.55
C GLU A 12 -16.35 -14.74 -10.71
N PRO A 13 -16.65 -14.50 -9.42
CA PRO A 13 -15.82 -13.65 -8.59
C PRO A 13 -14.48 -14.34 -8.40
N LYS A 14 -13.46 -13.91 -9.16
CA LYS A 14 -12.07 -14.26 -8.89
C LYS A 14 -11.80 -13.88 -7.43
N LYS A 15 -11.30 -14.84 -6.62
CA LYS A 15 -10.84 -14.54 -5.26
C LYS A 15 -9.83 -13.41 -5.37
N GLN A 16 -10.19 -12.25 -4.83
CA GLN A 16 -9.29 -11.10 -4.79
C GLN A 16 -8.02 -11.50 -4.05
N SER A 17 -6.88 -11.15 -4.63
CA SER A 17 -5.57 -11.40 -4.06
C SER A 17 -5.32 -10.54 -2.81
N GLY A 18 -4.27 -10.88 -2.05
CA GLY A 18 -3.90 -10.14 -0.84
C GLY A 18 -3.63 -8.65 -1.11
N SER A 19 -3.01 -8.34 -2.26
CA SER A 19 -2.77 -6.97 -2.73
C SER A 19 -4.06 -6.26 -3.06
N GLU A 20 -4.93 -6.85 -3.88
CA GLU A 20 -6.21 -6.24 -4.26
C GLU A 20 -7.06 -5.88 -3.04
N LEU A 21 -7.11 -6.77 -2.04
CA LEU A 21 -7.84 -6.54 -0.80
C LEU A 21 -7.21 -5.46 0.07
N ALA A 22 -5.88 -5.34 0.07
CA ALA A 22 -5.18 -4.33 0.84
C ALA A 22 -5.30 -2.92 0.21
N LEU A 23 -5.25 -2.86 -1.13
CA LEU A 23 -5.49 -1.62 -1.88
C LEU A 23 -6.95 -1.18 -1.74
N ALA A 24 -7.92 -2.10 -1.83
CA ALA A 24 -9.33 -1.80 -1.58
C ALA A 24 -9.56 -1.30 -0.15
N TYR A 25 -8.92 -1.91 0.85
CA TYR A 25 -8.98 -1.45 2.24
C TYR A 25 -8.49 0.01 2.39
N LEU A 26 -7.42 0.37 1.68
CA LEU A 26 -6.89 1.72 1.70
C LEU A 26 -7.82 2.71 0.98
N THR A 27 -8.42 2.30 -0.13
CA THR A 27 -9.43 3.11 -0.84
C THR A 27 -10.70 3.32 0.00
N SER A 28 -11.21 2.29 0.67
CA SER A 28 -12.34 2.45 1.60
C SER A 28 -12.01 3.37 2.77
N TRP A 29 -10.76 3.36 3.25
CA TRP A 29 -10.33 4.31 4.27
C TRP A 29 -10.44 5.76 3.80
N SER A 30 -10.04 6.04 2.55
CA SER A 30 -10.07 7.40 1.99
C SER A 30 -11.43 7.85 1.48
N GLU A 31 -12.21 6.96 0.86
CA GLU A 31 -13.46 7.31 0.17
C GLU A 31 -14.71 7.05 1.02
N THR A 32 -14.70 6.01 1.86
CA THR A 32 -15.86 5.60 2.68
C THR A 32 -15.48 5.38 4.15
N PRO A 33 -14.96 6.41 4.85
CA PRO A 33 -14.46 6.28 6.22
C PRO A 33 -15.52 5.82 7.23
N GLU A 34 -16.81 6.03 6.95
CA GLU A 34 -17.94 5.58 7.80
C GLU A 34 -18.14 4.06 7.80
N GLU A 35 -17.89 3.39 6.67
CA GLU A 35 -17.98 1.93 6.54
C GLU A 35 -16.65 1.23 6.81
N TRP A 36 -15.57 2.02 6.85
CA TRP A 36 -14.23 1.51 7.05
C TRP A 36 -14.07 0.88 8.43
N LYS A 37 -13.50 -0.32 8.43
CA LYS A 37 -13.15 -1.04 9.65
C LYS A 37 -11.68 -1.40 9.61
N PHE A 38 -11.00 -1.23 10.73
CA PHE A 38 -9.60 -1.59 10.86
C PHE A 38 -9.41 -3.08 10.54
N GLN A 39 -8.53 -3.38 9.58
CA GLN A 39 -8.17 -4.74 9.18
C GLN A 39 -6.66 -4.92 9.30
N LYS A 40 -6.22 -5.44 10.44
CA LYS A 40 -4.80 -5.64 10.77
C LYS A 40 -4.01 -6.35 9.67
N THR A 41 -4.58 -7.40 9.07
CA THR A 41 -3.94 -8.15 7.97
C THR A 41 -3.66 -7.26 6.76
N ARG A 42 -4.58 -6.35 6.41
CA ARG A 42 -4.41 -5.43 5.27
C ARG A 42 -3.41 -4.35 5.59
N GLN A 43 -3.48 -3.75 6.77
CA GLN A 43 -2.46 -2.81 7.24
C GLN A 43 -1.07 -3.45 7.22
N THR A 44 -0.93 -4.66 7.75
CA THR A 44 0.36 -5.36 7.82
C THR A 44 0.91 -5.62 6.41
N TRP A 45 0.05 -6.00 5.47
CA TRP A 45 0.42 -6.16 4.07
C TRP A 45 0.90 -4.85 3.44
N LEU A 46 0.18 -3.74 3.67
CA LEU A 46 0.57 -2.42 3.17
C LEU A 46 1.93 -1.99 3.75
N LEU A 47 2.13 -2.07 5.06
CA LEU A 47 3.39 -1.70 5.71
C LEU A 47 4.59 -2.53 5.23
N LEU A 48 4.35 -3.78 4.82
CA LEU A 48 5.39 -4.67 4.29
C LEU A 48 5.75 -4.36 2.82
N HIS A 49 4.78 -3.88 2.04
CA HIS A 49 4.91 -3.78 0.59
C HIS A 49 4.87 -2.35 0.04
N MET A 50 4.70 -1.34 0.89
CA MET A 50 4.54 0.06 0.46
C MET A 50 5.70 0.63 -0.35
N TYR A 51 6.91 0.12 -0.17
CA TYR A 51 8.08 0.58 -0.91
C TYR A 51 8.16 0.02 -2.33
N ASP A 52 7.37 -0.99 -2.65
CA ASP A 52 7.38 -1.69 -3.94
C ASP A 52 6.29 -1.10 -4.86
N LYS A 53 6.71 -0.44 -5.96
CA LYS A 53 5.77 0.23 -6.88
C LYS A 53 4.84 -0.73 -7.61
N GLU A 54 5.29 -1.97 -7.85
CA GLU A 54 4.48 -2.98 -8.53
C GLU A 54 3.36 -3.48 -7.62
N LYS A 55 3.62 -3.57 -6.30
CA LYS A 55 2.63 -4.00 -5.31
C LYS A 55 1.72 -2.88 -4.85
N VAL A 56 2.29 -1.69 -4.67
CA VAL A 56 1.57 -0.48 -4.25
C VAL A 56 1.84 0.61 -5.28
N PRO A 57 1.01 0.74 -6.33
CA PRO A 57 1.15 1.79 -7.33
C PRO A 57 1.12 3.19 -6.71
N ASP A 58 1.73 4.17 -7.37
CA ASP A 58 1.92 5.53 -6.82
C ASP A 58 0.61 6.19 -6.35
N LYS A 59 -0.51 5.96 -7.06
CA LYS A 59 -1.82 6.47 -6.65
C LYS A 59 -2.26 5.98 -5.26
N TYR A 60 -1.95 4.73 -4.92
CA TYR A 60 -2.26 4.16 -3.62
C TYR A 60 -1.21 4.52 -2.60
N PHE A 61 0.05 4.66 -3.02
CA PHE A 61 1.12 5.11 -2.14
C PHE A 61 0.84 6.51 -1.59
N ALA A 62 0.34 7.43 -2.42
CA ALA A 62 -0.08 8.76 -1.96
C ALA A 62 -1.15 8.67 -0.84
N ILE A 63 -2.21 7.89 -1.05
CA ILE A 63 -3.25 7.65 -0.04
C ILE A 63 -2.67 6.98 1.21
N LEU A 64 -1.70 6.08 1.02
CA LEU A 64 -1.04 5.39 2.13
C LEU A 64 -0.24 6.35 2.99
N LEU A 65 0.44 7.34 2.42
CA LEU A 65 1.12 8.37 3.20
C LEU A 65 0.11 9.10 4.12
N ASP A 66 -1.05 9.49 3.61
CA ASP A 66 -2.11 10.08 4.45
C ASP A 66 -2.59 9.13 5.55
N TYR A 67 -2.73 7.84 5.23
CA TYR A 67 -3.07 6.81 6.21
C TYR A 67 -2.00 6.67 7.31
N LEU A 68 -0.72 6.77 6.95
CA LEU A 68 0.40 6.66 7.88
C LEU A 68 0.47 7.84 8.86
N GLN A 69 -0.01 9.03 8.47
CA GLN A 69 -0.11 10.19 9.40
C GLN A 69 -1.00 9.89 10.61
N GLY A 70 -2.03 9.05 10.42
CA GLY A 70 -2.92 8.60 11.48
C GLY A 70 -2.33 7.52 12.39
N LEU A 71 -1.14 6.98 12.09
CA LEU A 71 -0.51 5.98 12.96
C LEU A 71 0.00 6.60 14.26
N GLN A 72 -0.34 5.95 15.36
CA GLN A 72 0.06 6.38 16.70
C GLN A 72 0.67 5.21 17.48
N GLY A 73 1.52 5.55 18.46
CA GLY A 73 2.17 4.60 19.36
C GLY A 73 2.98 3.52 18.63
N GLY A 74 2.88 2.27 19.11
CA GLY A 74 3.75 1.18 18.66
C GLY A 74 3.72 0.86 17.16
N ALA A 75 2.62 1.15 16.46
CA ALA A 75 2.55 0.96 15.01
C ALA A 75 3.42 1.97 14.26
N ARG A 76 3.46 3.23 14.72
CA ARG A 76 4.33 4.28 14.19
C ARG A 76 5.79 3.94 14.46
N ASP A 77 6.16 3.68 15.72
CA ASP A 77 7.52 3.30 16.12
C ASP A 77 8.06 2.11 15.32
N THR A 78 7.24 1.07 15.15
CA THR A 78 7.65 -0.12 14.39
C THR A 78 7.86 0.20 12.92
N THR A 79 7.03 1.09 12.34
CA THR A 79 7.14 1.48 10.95
C THR A 79 8.41 2.31 10.71
N VAL A 80 8.70 3.28 11.58
CA VAL A 80 9.94 4.07 11.55
C VAL A 80 11.16 3.17 11.66
N ARG A 81 11.24 2.33 12.70
CA ARG A 81 12.39 1.42 12.90
C ARG A 81 12.64 0.51 11.70
N LYS A 82 11.58 -0.01 11.07
CA LYS A 82 11.70 -0.83 9.86
C LYS A 82 12.19 -0.02 8.67
N ALA A 83 11.68 1.19 8.48
CA ALA A 83 12.11 2.09 7.43
C ALA A 83 13.58 2.50 7.58
N GLU A 84 14.02 2.83 8.80
CA GLU A 84 15.43 3.13 9.12
C GLU A 84 16.35 1.94 8.85
N ALA A 85 15.92 0.73 9.25
CA ALA A 85 16.65 -0.50 8.98
C ALA A 85 16.83 -0.71 7.47
N PHE A 86 15.76 -0.55 6.69
CA PHE A 86 15.85 -0.65 5.23
C PHE A 86 16.80 0.40 4.64
N MET A 87 16.71 1.68 5.04
CA MET A 87 17.65 2.71 4.56
C MET A 87 19.12 2.34 4.83
N LYS A 88 19.39 1.81 6.03
CA LYS A 88 20.76 1.40 6.40
C LYS A 88 21.28 0.24 5.56
N GLU A 89 20.42 -0.70 5.17
CA GLU A 89 20.79 -1.78 4.25
C GLU A 89 21.11 -1.25 2.84
N PHE A 90 20.43 -0.18 2.41
CA PHE A 90 20.66 0.45 1.11
C PHE A 90 21.92 1.31 1.06
N ASP A 91 22.25 2.06 2.12
CA ASP A 91 23.47 2.89 2.19
C ASP A 91 24.77 2.07 2.05
N GLY A 92 24.73 0.75 2.31
CA GLY A 92 25.86 -0.17 2.14
C GLY A 92 25.94 -0.84 0.76
N SER A 93 24.95 -0.63 -0.10
CA SER A 93 24.91 -1.22 -1.44
C SER A 93 25.29 -0.16 -2.48
N ASP A 94 26.18 -0.50 -3.41
CA ASP A 94 26.48 0.31 -4.61
C ASP A 94 25.26 0.24 -5.55
N ALA A 95 24.20 0.95 -5.17
CA ALA A 95 22.86 0.76 -5.72
C ALA A 95 22.69 1.57 -7.02
N GLU A 96 23.16 1.00 -8.13
CA GLU A 96 22.79 1.45 -9.49
C GLU A 96 21.46 0.82 -9.98
N ASP A 97 20.87 -0.08 -9.18
CA ASP A 97 19.61 -0.73 -9.54
C ASP A 97 18.43 0.25 -9.42
N PRO A 98 17.69 0.51 -10.52
CA PRO A 98 16.60 1.49 -10.52
C PRO A 98 15.47 1.11 -9.57
N ASN A 99 15.17 -0.18 -9.36
CA ASN A 99 14.12 -0.61 -8.45
C ASN A 99 14.51 -0.34 -6.99
N LEU A 100 15.79 -0.50 -6.65
CA LEU A 100 16.31 -0.15 -5.32
C LEU A 100 16.28 1.36 -5.09
N LEU A 101 16.64 2.16 -6.09
CA LEU A 101 16.54 3.63 -6.00
C LEU A 101 15.11 4.07 -5.74
N GLU A 102 14.13 3.53 -6.47
CA GLU A 102 12.71 3.84 -6.26
C GLU A 102 12.21 3.43 -4.87
N LYS A 103 12.65 2.26 -4.36
CA LYS A 103 12.36 1.84 -2.99
C LYS A 103 12.94 2.81 -1.97
N CYS A 104 14.20 3.22 -2.15
CA CYS A 104 14.87 4.19 -1.27
C CYS A 104 14.12 5.52 -1.23
N GLU A 105 13.65 6.02 -2.36
CA GLU A 105 12.85 7.25 -2.43
C GLU A 105 11.58 7.13 -1.57
N ARG A 106 10.83 6.04 -1.71
CA ARG A 106 9.61 5.82 -0.91
C ARG A 106 9.91 5.66 0.58
N ILE A 107 11.00 4.99 0.94
CA ILE A 107 11.41 4.85 2.34
C ILE A 107 11.74 6.21 2.94
N ARG A 108 12.47 7.06 2.21
CA ARG A 108 12.75 8.45 2.64
C ARG A 108 11.48 9.24 2.87
N GLN A 109 10.49 9.15 1.97
CA GLN A 109 9.20 9.82 2.13
C GLN A 109 8.48 9.37 3.41
N VAL A 110 8.46 8.06 3.70
CA VAL A 110 7.85 7.53 4.93
C VAL A 110 8.60 8.00 6.18
N LEU A 111 9.93 8.02 6.16
CA LEU A 111 10.73 8.51 7.29
C LEU A 111 10.49 10.00 7.53
N GLN A 112 10.47 10.82 6.48
CA GLN A 112 10.19 12.25 6.59
C GLN A 112 8.79 12.54 7.15
N LEU A 113 7.81 11.71 6.78
CA LEU A 113 6.44 11.83 7.27
C LEU A 113 6.31 11.47 8.77
N LEU A 114 7.04 10.45 9.22
CA LEU A 114 6.90 9.87 10.55
C LEU A 114 7.95 10.38 11.57
N SER A 115 8.89 11.20 11.13
CA SER A 115 9.87 11.89 11.99
C SER A 115 9.26 13.00 12.84
#